data_AF-A0AAJ2EZF4-F1
#
_entry.id   AF-A0AAJ2EZF4-F1
#
_cell.length_a   1.000
_cell.length_b   1.000
_cell.length_c   1.000
_cell.angle_alpha   90.00
_cell.angle_beta   90.00
_cell.angle_gamma   90.00
#
_symmetry.space_group_name_H-M   'P 1'
#
loop_
_entity.id
_entity.type
_entity.pdbx_description
1 polymer ?
#
loop_
_entity_poly.entity_id
_entity_poly.type
_entity_poly.pdbx_seq_one_letter_code
_entity_poly.pdbx_strand_id
1 'polypeptide(L)'
;MVTSSSPAPGALKRAITLPMLLFFILGDVLGAGVYALAGTIAGRVGGALWAPLLIALLFALLTAASYAELVTKYPKAGGAAVFAERAFGRPWLSFLVGFSMLGAGVTSAAGLAVAFAGGYLQALVPWSPGWVCLGFLLLVGLLNARGIKESLSVNLVLTLIELSGLLLVIAAAGWFLLQGRGDPARLLEVDAPSASLAILSAALLAFYSFVGFETSANLAEEVRDVSRVYPRALFGALLIAGIVYLLVGAGAALVLPLDQLKTSGAPLMDVLGASGLGVPTRLFAVIALIAVANGTLLTLIMASRLAYGMARQGLLPPVLGRVLPRRRTPGVAILATTAVAIALSFTSTLDVLAETVVLLLLVVFISTNLAVLVLKRESVDHPHFRVHWIFPVLALASCALLMAQQGGATWLRAGLMLLVGGVLYGLTRLAGTRPAEA
;
A
#
# COMPACT_ATOMS: atom_id res chain seq x y z
N MET A 1 -32.89 -23.87 -10.24
CA MET A 1 -31.76 -24.61 -10.84
C MET A 1 -30.79 -23.58 -11.42
N VAL A 2 -29.66 -23.37 -10.76
CA VAL A 2 -28.61 -22.45 -11.23
C VAL A 2 -27.73 -23.26 -12.18
N THR A 3 -27.80 -22.96 -13.47
CA THR A 3 -26.95 -23.56 -14.50
C THR A 3 -25.51 -23.13 -14.25
N SER A 4 -24.69 -24.08 -13.78
CA SER A 4 -23.24 -23.94 -13.74
C SER A 4 -22.72 -23.96 -15.18
N SER A 5 -22.38 -22.79 -15.73
CA SER A 5 -21.54 -22.72 -16.91
C SER A 5 -20.19 -23.34 -16.58
N SER A 6 -19.82 -24.42 -17.28
CA SER A 6 -18.47 -24.98 -17.21
C SER A 6 -17.46 -23.88 -17.57
N PRO A 7 -16.40 -23.66 -16.77
CA PRO A 7 -15.40 -22.65 -17.07
C PRO A 7 -14.66 -23.02 -18.36
N ALA A 8 -14.39 -22.02 -19.21
CA ALA A 8 -13.51 -22.17 -20.36
C ALA A 8 -12.15 -22.75 -19.91
N PRO A 9 -11.54 -23.67 -20.68
CA PRO A 9 -10.25 -24.26 -20.31
C PRO A 9 -9.19 -23.16 -20.14
N GLY A 10 -8.70 -22.98 -18.92
CA GLY A 10 -7.72 -21.95 -18.54
C GLY A 10 -8.19 -20.90 -17.53
N ALA A 11 -9.48 -20.84 -17.17
CA ALA A 11 -9.98 -19.84 -16.22
C ALA A 11 -9.60 -20.16 -14.76
N LEU A 12 -9.19 -19.13 -13.99
CA LEU A 12 -8.87 -19.25 -12.56
C LEU A 12 -10.10 -19.70 -11.74
N LYS A 13 -9.85 -20.50 -10.69
CA LYS A 13 -10.92 -20.99 -9.82
C LYS A 13 -11.45 -19.86 -8.95
N ARG A 14 -12.74 -19.55 -9.07
CA ARG A 14 -13.44 -18.57 -8.21
C ARG A 14 -13.62 -19.09 -6.78
N ALA A 15 -12.58 -18.98 -5.97
CA ALA A 15 -12.53 -19.52 -4.61
C ALA A 15 -12.67 -18.44 -3.52
N ILE A 16 -12.35 -17.18 -3.83
CA ILE A 16 -12.25 -16.11 -2.84
C ILE A 16 -13.65 -15.62 -2.46
N THR A 17 -13.94 -15.65 -1.16
CA THR A 17 -15.21 -15.20 -0.59
C THR A 17 -15.08 -13.78 -0.02
N LEU A 18 -16.21 -13.16 0.31
CA LEU A 18 -16.26 -11.83 0.93
C LEU A 18 -15.35 -11.66 2.16
N PRO A 19 -15.41 -12.50 3.20
CA PRO A 19 -14.54 -12.32 4.37
C PRO A 19 -13.06 -12.48 4.01
N MET A 20 -12.72 -13.43 3.13
CA MET A 20 -11.33 -13.63 2.70
C MET A 20 -10.79 -12.41 1.97
N LEU A 21 -11.57 -11.83 1.06
CA LEU A 21 -11.18 -10.61 0.35
C LEU A 21 -11.14 -9.39 1.28
N LEU A 22 -12.09 -9.26 2.20
CA LEU A 22 -12.13 -8.16 3.16
C LEU A 22 -10.89 -8.17 4.05
N PHE A 23 -10.54 -9.32 4.65
CA PHE A 23 -9.32 -9.42 5.46
C PHE A 23 -8.05 -9.30 4.62
N PHE A 24 -8.07 -9.75 3.36
CA PHE A 24 -6.95 -9.50 2.45
C PHE A 24 -6.70 -8.01 2.24
N ILE A 25 -7.73 -7.26 1.85
CA ILE A 25 -7.64 -5.80 1.66
C ILE A 25 -7.30 -5.12 2.98
N LEU A 26 -7.91 -5.56 4.08
CA LEU A 26 -7.69 -4.99 5.39
C LEU A 26 -6.24 -5.18 5.83
N GLY A 27 -5.63 -6.36 5.69
CA GLY A 27 -4.23 -6.58 6.05
C GLY A 27 -3.26 -5.80 5.18
N ASP A 28 -3.52 -5.73 3.88
CA ASP A 28 -2.65 -4.97 2.97
C ASP A 28 -2.69 -3.46 3.27
N VAL A 29 -3.86 -2.93 3.66
CA VAL A 29 -4.01 -1.54 4.11
C VAL A 29 -3.50 -1.32 5.53
N LEU A 30 -3.85 -2.20 6.49
CA LEU A 30 -3.47 -2.15 7.91
C LEU A 30 -1.98 -2.37 8.17
N GLY A 31 -1.22 -2.68 7.13
CA GLY A 31 0.20 -2.91 7.19
C GLY A 31 0.97 -1.75 7.83
N ALA A 32 2.28 -1.77 7.67
CA ALA A 32 3.14 -1.00 8.54
C ALA A 32 3.12 0.54 8.40
N GLY A 33 2.30 1.11 7.52
CA GLY A 33 2.14 2.56 7.37
C GLY A 33 1.80 3.26 8.69
N VAL A 34 0.75 2.82 9.40
CA VAL A 34 0.36 3.46 10.67
C VAL A 34 1.32 3.16 11.81
N TYR A 35 1.90 1.96 11.84
CA TYR A 35 2.92 1.61 12.82
C TYR A 35 4.16 2.49 12.70
N ALA A 36 4.58 2.81 11.48
CA ALA A 36 5.85 3.47 11.21
C ALA A 36 5.75 4.99 11.07
N LEU A 37 4.65 5.51 10.50
CA LEU A 37 4.54 6.94 10.15
C LEU A 37 3.75 7.77 11.17
N ALA A 38 3.15 7.19 12.20
CA ALA A 38 2.34 7.95 13.16
C ALA A 38 3.13 9.13 13.79
N GLY A 39 4.39 8.92 14.15
CA GLY A 39 5.25 9.96 14.72
C GLY A 39 5.64 11.03 13.70
N THR A 40 5.90 10.62 12.45
CA THR A 40 6.18 11.55 11.34
C THR A 40 4.96 12.41 10.99
N ILE A 41 3.75 11.83 11.03
CA ILE A 41 2.49 12.55 10.83
C ILE A 41 2.30 13.57 11.96
N ALA A 42 2.51 13.16 13.21
CA ALA A 42 2.48 14.06 14.37
C ALA A 42 3.47 15.23 14.22
N GLY A 43 4.66 14.97 13.67
CA GLY A 43 5.65 16.00 13.35
C GLY A 43 5.20 17.05 12.36
N ARG A 44 4.27 16.73 11.45
CA ARG A 44 3.77 17.68 10.44
C ARG A 44 2.51 18.43 10.88
N VAL A 45 1.63 17.78 11.63
CA VAL A 45 0.32 18.36 11.98
C VAL A 45 0.22 18.82 13.43
N GLY A 46 0.97 18.23 14.36
CA GLY A 46 0.72 18.36 15.79
C GLY A 46 -0.09 17.19 16.36
N GLY A 47 -0.84 17.43 17.43
CA GLY A 47 -1.69 16.44 18.09
C GLY A 47 -2.99 16.12 17.35
N ALA A 48 -3.36 16.90 16.33
CA ALA A 48 -4.52 16.65 15.47
C ALA A 48 -4.30 15.51 14.43
N LEU A 49 -3.68 14.38 14.82
CA LEU A 49 -3.33 13.25 13.93
C LEU A 49 -4.55 12.65 13.21
N TRP A 50 -5.72 12.71 13.84
CA TRP A 50 -6.96 12.17 13.28
C TRP A 50 -7.40 12.92 12.01
N ALA A 51 -7.12 14.23 11.88
CA ALA A 51 -7.60 15.02 10.77
C ALA A 51 -6.91 14.65 9.43
N PRO A 52 -5.57 14.54 9.34
CA PRO A 52 -4.89 14.01 8.15
C PRO A 52 -5.33 12.60 7.77
N LEU A 53 -5.53 11.72 8.74
CA LEU A 53 -5.99 10.34 8.52
C LEU A 53 -7.41 10.31 7.96
N LEU A 54 -8.29 11.21 8.42
CA LEU A 54 -9.65 11.35 7.88
C LEU A 54 -9.62 11.81 6.43
N ILE A 55 -8.82 12.83 6.11
CA ILE A 55 -8.69 13.33 4.73
C ILE A 55 -8.11 12.26 3.81
N ALA A 56 -7.08 11.54 4.27
CA ALA A 56 -6.49 10.43 3.53
C ALA A 56 -7.52 9.31 3.27
N LEU A 57 -8.35 8.97 4.26
CA LEU A 57 -9.45 8.01 4.09
C LEU A 57 -10.45 8.48 3.03
N LEU A 58 -10.86 9.75 3.07
CA LEU A 58 -11.78 10.31 2.08
C LEU A 58 -11.18 10.21 0.66
N PHE A 59 -9.91 10.58 0.49
CA PHE A 59 -9.22 10.46 -0.79
C PHE A 59 -9.08 9.01 -1.28
N ALA A 60 -8.82 8.08 -0.36
CA ALA A 60 -8.77 6.65 -0.67
C ALA A 60 -10.15 6.14 -1.12
N LEU A 61 -11.24 6.52 -0.43
CA LEU A 61 -12.61 6.13 -0.78
C LEU A 61 -13.03 6.64 -2.16
N LEU A 62 -12.65 7.88 -2.52
CA LEU A 62 -12.91 8.44 -3.86
C LEU A 62 -12.27 7.57 -4.95
N THR A 63 -11.00 7.21 -4.79
CA THR A 63 -10.27 6.37 -5.75
C THR A 63 -10.77 4.92 -5.74
N ALA A 64 -11.09 4.38 -4.56
CA ALA A 64 -11.63 3.04 -4.40
C ALA A 64 -12.97 2.87 -5.14
N ALA A 65 -13.79 3.92 -5.22
CA ALA A 65 -15.03 3.88 -5.99
C ALA A 65 -14.78 3.70 -7.50
N SER A 66 -13.72 4.32 -8.03
CA SER A 66 -13.27 4.10 -9.41
C SER A 66 -12.74 2.68 -9.63
N TYR A 67 -11.95 2.15 -8.68
CA TYR A 67 -11.49 0.76 -8.73
C TYR A 67 -12.65 -0.24 -8.68
N ALA A 68 -13.65 -0.01 -7.82
CA ALA A 68 -14.82 -0.86 -7.71
C ALA A 68 -15.57 -0.97 -9.04
N GLU A 69 -15.76 0.14 -9.77
CA GLU A 69 -16.39 0.09 -11.09
C GLU A 69 -15.52 -0.68 -12.10
N LEU A 70 -14.24 -0.35 -12.26
CA LEU A 70 -13.39 -1.02 -13.26
C LEU A 70 -13.17 -2.50 -12.99
N VAL A 71 -12.95 -2.89 -11.74
CA VAL A 71 -12.70 -4.29 -11.37
C VAL A 71 -13.95 -5.13 -11.59
N THR A 72 -15.13 -4.60 -11.24
CA THR A 72 -16.39 -5.33 -11.47
C THR A 72 -16.82 -5.32 -12.93
N LYS A 73 -16.41 -4.32 -13.71
CA LYS A 73 -16.67 -4.21 -15.14
C LYS A 73 -15.72 -5.05 -16.00
N TYR A 74 -14.45 -5.11 -15.61
CA TYR A 74 -13.40 -5.87 -16.31
C TYR A 74 -12.60 -6.70 -15.29
N PRO A 75 -13.15 -7.84 -14.82
CA PRO A 75 -12.51 -8.68 -13.82
C PRO A 75 -11.36 -9.48 -14.47
N LYS A 76 -10.24 -8.80 -14.74
CA LYS A 76 -9.01 -9.39 -15.27
C LYS A 76 -7.85 -9.15 -14.32
N ALA A 77 -6.96 -10.13 -14.23
CA ALA A 77 -5.69 -10.00 -13.52
C ALA A 77 -4.79 -8.96 -14.24
N GLY A 78 -4.10 -8.12 -13.48
CA GLY A 78 -3.21 -7.06 -14.01
C GLY A 78 -3.58 -5.64 -13.60
N GLY A 79 -4.67 -5.46 -12.86
CA GLY A 79 -4.98 -4.22 -12.13
C GLY A 79 -4.98 -2.95 -12.99
N ALA A 80 -4.36 -1.89 -12.48
CA ALA A 80 -4.42 -0.56 -13.10
C ALA A 80 -3.76 -0.47 -14.49
N ALA A 81 -2.73 -1.27 -14.77
CA ALA A 81 -2.09 -1.28 -16.08
C ALA A 81 -3.05 -1.76 -17.18
N VAL A 82 -3.82 -2.82 -16.91
CA VAL A 82 -4.85 -3.34 -17.82
C VAL A 82 -5.95 -2.32 -18.05
N PHE A 83 -6.34 -1.58 -17.02
CA PHE A 83 -7.33 -0.51 -17.16
C PHE A 83 -6.83 0.63 -18.04
N ALA A 84 -5.57 1.05 -17.86
CA ALA A 84 -4.95 2.08 -18.67
C ALA A 84 -4.83 1.66 -20.14
N GLU A 85 -4.43 0.41 -20.39
CA GLU A 85 -4.34 -0.13 -21.74
C GLU A 85 -5.70 -0.13 -22.44
N ARG A 86 -6.74 -0.60 -21.75
CA ARG A 86 -8.09 -0.66 -22.31
C ARG A 86 -8.71 0.72 -22.53
N ALA A 87 -8.47 1.68 -21.63
CA ALA A 87 -9.03 3.03 -21.74
C ALA A 87 -8.36 3.85 -22.84
N PHE A 88 -7.04 3.79 -22.96
CA PHE A 88 -6.30 4.71 -23.82
C PHE A 88 -5.77 4.07 -25.11
N GLY A 89 -5.74 2.73 -25.21
CA GLY A 89 -5.25 2.01 -26.38
C GLY A 89 -3.76 2.26 -26.69
N ARG A 90 -3.00 2.80 -25.74
CA ARG A 90 -1.58 3.17 -25.91
C ARG A 90 -0.68 2.33 -25.00
N PRO A 91 0.16 1.43 -25.55
CA PRO A 91 1.03 0.55 -24.76
C PRO A 91 2.00 1.29 -23.83
N TRP A 92 2.46 2.48 -24.21
CA TRP A 92 3.32 3.32 -23.36
C TRP A 92 2.62 3.80 -22.08
N LEU A 93 1.31 4.07 -22.13
CA LEU A 93 0.56 4.47 -20.92
C LEU A 93 0.37 3.29 -19.97
N SER A 94 0.07 2.10 -20.50
CA SER A 94 0.06 0.86 -19.72
C SER A 94 1.41 0.59 -19.07
N PHE A 95 2.51 0.79 -19.81
CA PHE A 95 3.86 0.71 -19.29
C PHE A 95 4.12 1.73 -18.18
N LEU A 96 3.78 3.01 -18.38
CA LEU A 96 3.99 4.05 -17.39
C LEU A 96 3.28 3.73 -16.08
N VAL A 97 2.03 3.26 -16.16
CA VAL A 97 1.21 2.88 -15.00
C VAL A 97 1.80 1.64 -14.32
N GLY A 98 2.10 0.59 -15.08
CA GLY A 98 2.71 -0.62 -14.54
C GLY A 98 4.08 -0.37 -13.92
N PHE A 99 4.91 0.48 -14.53
CA PHE A 99 6.22 0.85 -14.01
C PHE A 99 6.10 1.74 -12.77
N SER A 100 5.11 2.64 -12.72
CA SER A 100 4.83 3.44 -11.52
C SER A 100 4.40 2.54 -10.36
N MET A 101 3.54 1.55 -10.60
CA MET A 101 3.19 0.53 -9.60
C MET A 101 4.40 -0.31 -9.17
N LEU A 102 5.28 -0.70 -10.10
CA LEU A 102 6.51 -1.42 -9.79
C LEU A 102 7.44 -0.60 -8.90
N GLY A 103 7.68 0.66 -9.28
CA GLY A 103 8.50 1.61 -8.52
C GLY A 103 7.92 1.86 -7.13
N ALA A 104 6.60 2.03 -7.02
CA ALA A 104 5.90 2.16 -5.75
C ALA A 104 6.09 0.91 -4.86
N GLY A 105 5.93 -0.29 -5.42
CA GLY A 105 6.14 -1.54 -4.68
C GLY A 105 7.57 -1.70 -4.15
N VAL A 106 8.58 -1.42 -4.97
CA VAL A 106 10.00 -1.52 -4.57
C VAL A 106 10.37 -0.45 -3.54
N THR A 107 9.87 0.77 -3.71
CA THR A 107 10.11 1.88 -2.77
C THR A 107 9.38 1.64 -1.44
N SER A 108 8.17 1.06 -1.47
CA SER A 108 7.42 0.66 -0.28
C SER A 108 8.17 -0.42 0.49
N ALA A 109 8.68 -1.46 -0.18
CA ALA A 109 9.49 -2.49 0.46
C ALA A 109 10.75 -1.91 1.15
N ALA A 110 11.39 -0.92 0.53
CA ALA A 110 12.51 -0.19 1.15
C ALA A 110 12.06 0.58 2.40
N GLY A 111 10.95 1.30 2.33
CA GLY A 111 10.39 2.04 3.46
C GLY A 111 10.03 1.13 4.62
N LEU A 112 9.36 0.02 4.33
CA LEU A 112 9.02 -1.00 5.32
C LEU A 112 10.26 -1.64 5.96
N ALA A 113 11.33 -1.87 5.20
CA ALA A 113 12.59 -2.33 5.78
C ALA A 113 13.23 -1.31 6.74
N VAL A 114 13.19 -0.02 6.40
CA VAL A 114 13.64 1.06 7.30
C VAL A 114 12.78 1.11 8.56
N ALA A 115 11.46 0.95 8.44
CA ALA A 115 10.55 0.86 9.58
C ALA A 115 10.84 -0.36 10.47
N PHE A 116 11.14 -1.51 9.86
CA PHE A 116 11.51 -2.74 10.57
C PHE A 116 12.78 -2.54 11.40
N ALA A 117 13.81 -1.92 10.80
CA ALA A 117 15.09 -1.63 11.46
C ALA A 117 15.02 -0.49 12.49
N GLY A 118 13.90 0.23 12.52
CA GLY A 118 13.63 1.35 13.43
C GLY A 118 13.29 0.92 14.86
N GLY A 119 12.49 1.75 15.54
CA GLY A 119 12.26 1.65 16.98
C GLY A 119 11.72 0.30 17.46
N TYR A 120 10.96 -0.40 16.61
CA TYR A 120 10.38 -1.71 16.96
C TYR A 120 11.43 -2.80 17.16
N LEU A 121 12.40 -2.95 16.25
CA LEU A 121 13.46 -3.94 16.43
C LEU A 121 14.48 -3.48 17.47
N GLN A 122 14.81 -2.19 17.51
CA GLN A 122 15.72 -1.62 18.51
C GLN A 122 15.26 -1.89 19.95
N ALA A 123 13.94 -1.91 20.19
CA ALA A 123 13.37 -2.26 21.49
C ALA A 123 13.62 -3.72 21.91
N LEU A 124 13.90 -4.61 20.95
CA LEU A 124 14.22 -6.02 21.20
C LEU A 124 15.73 -6.26 21.22
N VAL A 125 16.43 -5.77 20.19
CA VAL A 125 17.86 -5.99 19.98
C VAL A 125 18.50 -4.73 19.38
N PRO A 126 19.56 -4.18 20.00
CA PRO A 126 20.21 -2.95 19.55
C PRO A 126 21.21 -3.19 18.41
N TRP A 127 20.74 -3.72 17.28
CA TRP A 127 21.58 -3.94 16.09
C TRP A 127 21.67 -2.70 15.21
N SER A 128 22.74 -2.57 14.43
CA SER A 128 22.87 -1.45 13.48
C SER A 128 21.75 -1.50 12.43
N PRO A 129 20.98 -0.41 12.22
CA PRO A 129 19.85 -0.40 11.30
C PRO A 129 20.21 -0.82 9.88
N GLY A 130 21.39 -0.45 9.38
CA GLY A 130 21.84 -0.80 8.03
C GLY A 130 21.97 -2.31 7.81
N TRP A 131 22.59 -3.02 8.77
CA TRP A 131 22.74 -4.48 8.70
C TRP A 131 21.40 -5.19 8.84
N VAL A 132 20.49 -4.65 9.66
CA VAL A 132 19.13 -5.16 9.79
C VAL A 132 18.37 -5.01 8.47
N CYS A 133 18.35 -3.82 7.87
CA CYS A 133 17.68 -3.58 6.58
C CYS A 133 18.18 -4.56 5.51
N LEU A 134 19.50 -4.70 5.39
CA LEU A 134 20.13 -5.62 4.45
C LEU A 134 19.71 -7.07 4.71
N GLY A 135 19.86 -7.55 5.95
CA GLY A 135 19.52 -8.93 6.32
C GLY A 135 18.03 -9.24 6.15
N PHE A 136 17.17 -8.31 6.55
CA PHE A 136 15.72 -8.42 6.42
C PHE A 136 15.26 -8.47 4.96
N LEU A 137 15.72 -7.54 4.11
CA LEU A 137 15.37 -7.55 2.68
C LEU A 137 15.92 -8.77 1.95
N LEU A 138 17.13 -9.24 2.29
CA LEU A 138 17.67 -10.49 1.76
C LEU A 138 16.83 -11.69 2.19
N LEU A 139 16.42 -11.76 3.46
CA LEU A 139 15.56 -12.83 3.96
C LEU A 139 14.22 -12.83 3.23
N VAL A 140 13.54 -11.68 3.13
CA VAL A 140 12.26 -11.56 2.42
C VAL A 140 12.42 -11.89 0.93
N GLY A 141 13.50 -11.43 0.29
CA GLY A 141 13.85 -11.79 -1.09
C GLY A 141 14.05 -13.29 -1.28
N LEU A 142 14.72 -13.97 -0.34
CA LEU A 142 14.89 -15.43 -0.36
C LEU A 142 13.57 -16.17 -0.14
N LEU A 143 12.71 -15.69 0.77
CA LEU A 143 11.36 -16.23 0.98
C LEU A 143 10.50 -16.10 -0.28
N ASN A 144 10.57 -14.95 -0.96
CA ASN A 144 9.93 -14.73 -2.25
C ASN A 144 10.51 -15.66 -3.34
N ALA A 145 11.84 -15.82 -3.41
CA ALA A 145 12.50 -16.71 -4.36
C ALA A 145 12.16 -18.19 -4.11
N ARG A 146 11.96 -18.57 -2.85
CA ARG A 146 11.48 -19.89 -2.43
C ARG A 146 10.06 -20.17 -2.94
N GLY A 147 9.35 -19.13 -3.38
CA GLY A 147 8.02 -19.22 -3.97
C GLY A 147 6.94 -19.42 -2.93
N ILE A 148 7.13 -18.85 -1.74
CA ILE A 148 6.07 -18.81 -0.73
C ILE A 148 4.93 -17.98 -1.35
N LYS A 149 3.92 -18.69 -1.83
CA LYS A 149 2.63 -18.10 -2.12
C LYS A 149 1.95 -18.01 -0.76
N GLU A 150 1.85 -16.80 -0.23
CA GLU A 150 0.96 -16.50 0.89
C GLU A 150 -0.42 -17.07 0.56
N SER A 151 -0.88 -18.00 1.38
CA SER A 151 -2.27 -18.45 1.30
C SER A 151 -3.12 -17.34 1.89
N LEU A 152 -4.32 -17.12 1.34
CA LEU A 152 -5.29 -16.18 1.93
C LEU A 152 -5.55 -16.46 3.42
N SER A 153 -5.40 -17.72 3.86
CA SER A 153 -5.50 -18.10 5.27
C SER A 153 -4.33 -17.60 6.12
N VAL A 154 -3.10 -17.60 5.59
CA VAL A 154 -1.92 -17.08 6.31
C VAL A 154 -2.05 -15.56 6.42
N ASN A 155 -2.37 -14.90 5.31
CA ASN A 155 -2.65 -13.47 5.31
C ASN A 155 -3.76 -13.09 6.30
N LEU A 156 -4.84 -13.88 6.38
CA LEU A 156 -5.90 -13.67 7.38
C LEU A 156 -5.36 -13.71 8.81
N VAL A 157 -4.53 -14.70 9.14
CA VAL A 157 -3.92 -14.82 10.48
C VAL A 157 -3.02 -13.62 10.77
N LEU A 158 -2.18 -13.22 9.81
CA LEU A 158 -1.30 -12.05 9.95
C LEU A 158 -2.11 -10.76 10.12
N THR A 159 -3.17 -10.58 9.32
CA THR A 159 -4.09 -9.43 9.44
C THR A 159 -4.76 -9.38 10.81
N LEU A 160 -5.16 -10.54 11.37
CA LEU A 160 -5.76 -10.60 12.70
C LEU A 160 -4.74 -10.22 13.79
N ILE A 161 -3.47 -10.63 13.63
CA ILE A 161 -2.37 -10.24 14.51
C ILE A 161 -2.14 -8.72 14.42
N GLU A 162 -2.05 -8.17 13.21
CA GLU A 162 -1.89 -6.74 12.93
C GLU A 162 -3.01 -5.90 13.54
N LEU A 163 -4.26 -6.31 13.30
CA LEU A 163 -5.45 -5.66 13.85
C LEU A 163 -5.48 -5.74 15.37
N SER A 164 -5.08 -6.88 15.96
CA SER A 164 -5.02 -7.02 17.42
C SER A 164 -4.04 -6.03 18.07
N GLY A 165 -2.91 -5.75 17.42
CA GLY A 165 -1.95 -4.74 17.87
C GLY A 165 -2.57 -3.35 17.90
N LEU A 166 -3.23 -2.94 16.81
CA LEU A 166 -3.89 -1.61 16.76
C LEU A 166 -5.05 -1.51 17.76
N LEU A 167 -5.86 -2.56 17.90
CA LEU A 167 -6.93 -2.61 18.91
C LEU A 167 -6.38 -2.51 20.33
N LEU A 168 -5.20 -3.08 20.60
CA LEU A 168 -4.54 -2.99 21.88
C LEU A 168 -4.05 -1.56 22.18
N VAL A 169 -3.58 -0.82 21.17
CA VAL A 169 -3.27 0.62 21.31
C VAL A 169 -4.54 1.43 21.60
N ILE A 170 -5.64 1.14 20.92
CA ILE A 170 -6.93 1.81 21.17
C ILE A 170 -7.41 1.53 22.61
N ALA A 171 -7.32 0.27 23.06
CA ALA A 171 -7.65 -0.11 24.42
C ALA A 171 -6.75 0.57 25.46
N ALA A 172 -5.45 0.67 25.19
CA ALA A 172 -4.48 1.37 26.01
C ALA A 172 -4.81 2.86 26.14
N ALA A 173 -5.15 3.54 25.04
CA ALA A 173 -5.60 4.93 25.07
C ALA A 173 -6.93 5.09 25.84
N GLY A 174 -7.90 4.19 25.61
CA GLY A 174 -9.17 4.17 26.34
C GLY A 174 -8.97 4.02 27.85
N TRP A 175 -8.09 3.12 28.28
CA TRP A 175 -7.76 2.91 29.68
C TRP A 175 -7.09 4.14 30.32
N PHE A 176 -6.17 4.77 29.59
CA PHE A 176 -5.52 6.00 30.04
C PHE A 176 -6.52 7.16 30.24
N LEU A 177 -7.53 7.25 29.35
CA LEU A 177 -8.63 8.20 29.48
C LEU A 177 -9.53 7.91 30.69
N LEU A 178 -9.86 6.63 30.92
CA LEU A 178 -10.67 6.21 32.08
C LEU A 178 -10.00 6.52 33.41
N GLN A 179 -8.66 6.60 33.45
CA GLN A 179 -7.91 7.06 34.62
C GLN A 179 -7.94 8.59 34.82
N GLY A 180 -8.59 9.35 33.93
CA GLY A 180 -8.61 10.81 33.98
C GLY A 180 -7.29 11.48 33.63
N ARG A 181 -6.37 10.76 32.95
CA ARG A 181 -5.01 11.24 32.61
C ARG A 181 -4.88 11.79 31.20
N GLY A 182 -5.89 11.58 30.36
CA GLY A 182 -5.90 12.08 28.99
C GLY A 182 -6.17 13.57 28.92
N ASP A 183 -5.60 14.22 27.91
CA ASP A 183 -5.74 15.65 27.66
C ASP A 183 -6.44 15.89 26.31
N PRO A 184 -7.78 16.12 26.31
CA PRO A 184 -8.53 16.34 25.08
C PRO A 184 -8.09 17.56 24.27
N ALA A 185 -7.43 18.54 24.89
CA ALA A 185 -6.98 19.74 24.20
C ALA A 185 -5.93 19.40 23.12
N ARG A 186 -5.14 18.34 23.33
CA ARG A 186 -4.11 17.87 22.38
C ARG A 186 -4.70 17.42 21.05
N LEU A 187 -5.97 16.98 21.01
CA LEU A 187 -6.62 16.59 19.75
C LEU A 187 -6.81 17.75 18.77
N LEU A 188 -6.78 18.99 19.28
CA LEU A 188 -6.92 20.22 18.50
C LEU A 188 -5.60 20.98 18.40
N GLU A 189 -4.53 20.48 19.01
CA GLU A 189 -3.22 21.11 18.98
C GLU A 189 -2.62 20.93 17.58
N VAL A 190 -2.52 22.05 16.85
CA VAL A 190 -1.91 22.09 15.53
C VAL A 190 -0.65 22.94 15.62
N ASP A 191 0.49 22.29 15.43
CA ASP A 191 1.80 22.93 15.54
C ASP A 191 2.27 23.45 14.18
N ALA A 192 1.55 24.44 13.64
CA ALA A 192 1.88 25.07 12.38
C ALA A 192 1.24 26.47 12.23
N PRO A 193 1.85 27.37 11.42
CA PRO A 193 1.29 28.70 11.14
C PRO A 193 -0.09 28.67 10.46
N SER A 194 -0.37 27.60 9.71
CA SER A 194 -1.64 27.39 9.02
C SER A 194 -2.09 25.95 9.25
N ALA A 195 -3.19 25.80 9.98
CA ALA A 195 -3.71 24.47 10.32
C ALA A 195 -4.16 23.68 9.08
N SER A 196 -4.76 24.35 8.09
CA SER A 196 -5.22 23.71 6.86
C SER A 196 -4.06 23.17 6.03
N LEU A 197 -2.97 23.94 5.86
CA LEU A 197 -1.78 23.50 5.14
C LEU A 197 -1.07 22.35 5.86
N ALA A 198 -0.96 22.42 7.20
CA ALA A 198 -0.35 21.36 7.99
C ALA A 198 -1.12 20.05 7.89
N ILE A 199 -2.44 20.11 8.07
CA ILE A 199 -3.33 18.95 7.93
C ILE A 199 -3.21 18.33 6.54
N LEU A 200 -3.21 19.16 5.49
CA LEU A 200 -3.14 18.68 4.11
C LEU A 200 -1.75 18.10 3.76
N SER A 201 -0.67 18.70 4.26
CA SER A 201 0.69 18.17 4.09
C SER A 201 0.92 16.85 4.81
N ALA A 202 0.29 16.67 5.99
CA ALA A 202 0.31 15.43 6.73
C ALA A 202 -0.60 14.37 6.10
N ALA A 203 -1.66 14.79 5.39
CA ALA A 203 -2.56 13.88 4.67
C ALA A 203 -1.83 13.10 3.57
N LEU A 204 -0.76 13.65 2.98
CA LEU A 204 0.12 12.93 2.05
C LEU A 204 0.77 11.70 2.70
N LEU A 205 1.38 11.87 3.87
CA LEU A 205 1.98 10.77 4.61
C LEU A 205 0.91 9.81 5.14
N ALA A 206 -0.21 10.33 5.63
CA ALA A 206 -1.34 9.52 6.06
C ALA A 206 -1.93 8.68 4.91
N PHE A 207 -1.91 9.18 3.68
CA PHE A 207 -2.37 8.46 2.51
C PHE A 207 -1.51 7.22 2.20
N TYR A 208 -0.21 7.24 2.54
CA TYR A 208 0.63 6.04 2.47
C TYR A 208 0.07 4.88 3.31
N SER A 209 -0.53 5.18 4.47
CA SER A 209 -1.16 4.16 5.32
C SER A 209 -2.40 3.53 4.72
N PHE A 210 -3.00 4.13 3.69
CA PHE A 210 -4.14 3.58 2.97
C PHE A 210 -3.74 2.88 1.67
N VAL A 211 -2.46 2.88 1.31
CA VAL A 211 -1.96 2.14 0.15
C VAL A 211 -2.10 0.65 0.38
N GLY A 212 -2.45 -0.10 -0.67
CA GLY A 212 -2.61 -1.56 -0.63
C GLY A 212 -3.96 -2.01 -1.17
N PHE A 213 -5.02 -1.18 -1.03
CA PHE A 213 -6.34 -1.58 -1.53
C PHE A 213 -6.35 -1.89 -3.03
N GLU A 214 -5.46 -1.27 -3.82
CA GLU A 214 -5.32 -1.47 -5.25
C GLU A 214 -4.77 -2.85 -5.62
N THR A 215 -4.04 -3.52 -4.73
CA THR A 215 -3.48 -4.85 -4.99
C THR A 215 -4.58 -5.90 -5.12
N SER A 216 -5.71 -5.67 -4.45
CA SER A 216 -6.91 -6.52 -4.49
C SER A 216 -7.51 -6.66 -5.89
N ALA A 217 -7.29 -5.68 -6.77
CA ALA A 217 -7.72 -5.74 -8.15
C ALA A 217 -7.09 -6.93 -8.90
N ASN A 218 -5.91 -7.39 -8.48
CA ASN A 218 -5.24 -8.55 -9.07
C ASN A 218 -5.92 -9.88 -8.72
N LEU A 219 -6.72 -9.92 -7.66
CA LEU A 219 -7.47 -11.11 -7.24
C LEU A 219 -8.87 -11.17 -7.86
N ALA A 220 -9.25 -10.19 -8.69
CA ALA A 220 -10.60 -10.05 -9.23
C ALA A 220 -11.11 -11.31 -9.92
N GLU A 221 -10.27 -12.01 -10.70
CA GLU A 221 -10.65 -13.24 -11.40
C GLU A 221 -10.97 -14.42 -10.47
N GLU A 222 -10.39 -14.43 -9.27
CA GLU A 222 -10.54 -15.50 -8.27
C GLU A 222 -11.70 -15.23 -7.30
N VAL A 223 -12.30 -14.04 -7.35
CA VAL A 223 -13.42 -13.64 -6.48
C VAL A 223 -14.74 -14.25 -6.94
N ARG A 224 -15.47 -14.85 -5.99
CA ARG A 224 -16.83 -15.33 -6.21
C ARG A 224 -17.77 -14.13 -6.32
N ASP A 225 -18.58 -14.08 -7.39
CA ASP A 225 -19.54 -12.98 -7.62
C ASP A 225 -18.89 -11.60 -7.44
N VAL A 226 -17.84 -11.34 -8.24
CA VAL A 226 -17.00 -10.12 -8.19
C VAL A 226 -17.85 -8.86 -8.11
N SER A 227 -18.94 -8.79 -8.88
CA SER A 227 -19.84 -7.63 -8.95
C SER A 227 -20.47 -7.23 -7.60
N ARG A 228 -20.66 -8.18 -6.69
CA ARG A 228 -21.24 -7.93 -5.36
C ARG A 228 -20.22 -8.02 -4.24
N VAL A 229 -19.30 -8.98 -4.33
CA VAL A 229 -18.33 -9.26 -3.28
C VAL A 229 -17.21 -8.22 -3.24
N TYR A 230 -16.69 -7.83 -4.41
CA TYR A 230 -15.54 -6.93 -4.48
C TYR A 230 -15.84 -5.53 -3.90
N PRO A 231 -16.93 -4.83 -4.27
CA PRO A 231 -17.22 -3.51 -3.70
C PRO A 231 -17.44 -3.56 -2.19
N ARG A 232 -18.14 -4.59 -1.68
CA ARG A 232 -18.41 -4.75 -0.24
C ARG A 232 -17.13 -4.99 0.54
N ALA A 233 -16.22 -5.82 0.02
CA ALA A 233 -14.92 -6.06 0.64
C ALA A 233 -14.07 -4.80 0.63
N LEU A 234 -13.99 -4.09 -0.50
CA LEU A 234 -13.15 -2.91 -0.69
C LEU A 234 -13.57 -1.77 0.24
N PHE A 235 -14.83 -1.35 0.20
CA PHE A 235 -15.32 -0.28 1.07
C PHE A 235 -15.36 -0.69 2.53
N GLY A 236 -15.73 -1.94 2.83
CA GLY A 236 -15.73 -2.47 4.19
C GLY A 236 -14.34 -2.43 4.83
N ALA A 237 -13.33 -2.92 4.12
CA ALA A 237 -11.95 -2.90 4.61
C ALA A 237 -11.42 -1.48 4.80
N LEU A 238 -11.65 -0.57 3.83
CA LEU A 238 -11.21 0.83 3.95
C LEU A 238 -11.87 1.57 5.10
N LEU A 239 -13.17 1.36 5.33
CA LEU A 239 -13.88 1.98 6.45
C LEU A 239 -13.42 1.42 7.80
N ILE A 240 -13.22 0.11 7.91
CA ILE A 240 -12.68 -0.52 9.13
C ILE A 240 -11.26 0.01 9.41
N ALA A 241 -10.37 -0.01 8.42
CA ALA A 241 -9.02 0.54 8.56
C ALA A 241 -9.05 2.02 8.94
N GLY A 242 -9.89 2.80 8.27
CA GLY A 242 -10.07 4.22 8.54
C GLY A 242 -10.50 4.50 9.99
N ILE A 243 -11.53 3.80 10.49
CA ILE A 243 -11.98 3.94 11.88
C ILE A 243 -10.85 3.57 12.85
N VAL A 244 -10.18 2.44 12.63
CA VAL A 244 -9.05 2.00 13.48
C VAL A 244 -7.96 3.06 13.49
N TYR A 245 -7.57 3.59 12.33
CA TYR A 245 -6.53 4.61 12.23
C TYR A 245 -6.91 5.92 12.91
N LEU A 246 -8.16 6.37 12.76
CA LEU A 246 -8.66 7.56 13.45
C LEU A 246 -8.61 7.39 14.97
N LEU A 247 -9.02 6.23 15.47
CA LEU A 247 -8.97 5.92 16.91
C LEU A 247 -7.54 5.80 17.42
N VAL A 248 -6.64 5.18 16.67
CA VAL A 248 -5.21 5.10 17.01
C VAL A 248 -4.57 6.48 17.01
N GLY A 249 -4.82 7.31 15.99
CA GLY A 249 -4.28 8.66 15.90
C GLY A 249 -4.77 9.57 17.03
N ALA A 250 -6.08 9.53 17.32
CA ALA A 250 -6.64 10.26 18.46
C ALA A 250 -6.10 9.73 19.79
N GLY A 251 -6.04 8.40 19.96
CA GLY A 251 -5.51 7.77 21.16
C GLY A 251 -4.04 8.12 21.43
N ALA A 252 -3.20 8.15 20.38
CA ALA A 252 -1.80 8.52 20.50
C ALA A 252 -1.62 9.95 21.02
N ALA A 253 -2.38 10.91 20.47
CA ALA A 253 -2.36 12.31 20.90
C ALA A 253 -2.88 12.51 22.33
N LEU A 254 -3.85 11.71 22.76
CA LEU A 254 -4.42 11.79 24.12
C LEU A 254 -3.47 11.25 25.19
N VAL A 255 -2.63 10.27 24.84
CA VAL A 255 -1.73 9.61 25.79
C VAL A 255 -0.38 10.30 25.88
N LEU A 256 0.24 10.61 24.74
CA LEU A 256 1.60 11.14 24.69
C LEU A 256 1.63 12.63 24.34
N PRO A 257 2.52 13.43 24.98
CA PRO A 257 2.81 14.79 24.53
C PRO A 257 3.38 14.81 23.11
N LEU A 258 3.14 15.90 22.39
CA LEU A 258 3.57 16.05 21.00
C LEU A 258 5.09 15.88 20.81
N ASP A 259 5.90 16.44 21.70
CA ASP A 259 7.36 16.33 21.63
C ASP A 259 7.86 14.88 21.71
N GLN A 260 7.18 14.04 22.51
CA GLN A 260 7.49 12.62 22.60
C GLN A 260 7.05 11.88 21.33
N LEU A 261 5.85 12.18 20.80
CA LEU A 261 5.37 11.57 19.55
C LEU A 261 6.28 11.86 18.36
N LYS A 262 6.81 13.08 18.25
CA LYS A 262 7.68 13.52 17.16
C LYS A 262 9.05 12.85 17.16
N THR A 263 9.60 12.60 18.34
CA THR A 263 10.95 12.04 18.52
C THR A 263 10.95 10.51 18.60
N SER A 264 9.77 9.90 18.76
CA SER A 264 9.65 8.45 18.90
C SER A 264 9.86 7.71 17.58
N GLY A 265 10.75 6.72 17.60
CA GLY A 265 10.90 5.74 16.53
C GLY A 265 9.88 4.58 16.58
N ALA A 266 9.04 4.51 17.62
CA ALA A 266 8.00 3.51 17.80
C ALA A 266 6.81 4.08 18.60
N PRO A 267 6.12 5.11 18.09
CA PRO A 267 5.17 5.92 18.87
C PRO A 267 4.02 5.10 19.45
N LEU A 268 3.52 4.10 18.72
CA LEU A 268 2.44 3.24 19.20
C LEU A 268 2.87 2.33 20.36
N MET A 269 4.15 1.95 20.39
CA MET A 269 4.73 1.20 21.52
C MET A 269 4.83 2.09 22.76
N ASP A 270 5.20 3.35 22.58
CA ASP A 270 5.30 4.32 23.67
C ASP A 270 3.92 4.64 24.25
N VAL A 271 2.88 4.75 23.41
CA VAL A 271 1.48 4.91 23.86
C VAL A 271 1.09 3.74 24.77
N LEU A 272 1.43 2.52 24.37
CA LEU A 272 1.17 1.35 25.19
C LEU A 272 1.93 1.38 26.52
N GLY A 273 3.22 1.74 26.50
CA GLY A 273 4.03 1.87 27.70
C GLY A 273 3.50 2.92 28.68
N ALA A 274 3.04 4.07 28.16
CA ALA A 274 2.52 5.17 28.97
C ALA A 274 1.12 4.89 29.53
N SER A 275 0.32 4.04 28.86
CA SER A 275 -1.07 3.76 29.25
C SER A 275 -1.23 3.12 30.64
N GLY A 276 -0.20 2.44 31.15
CA GLY A 276 -0.28 1.66 32.38
C GLY A 276 -1.16 0.41 32.29
N LEU A 277 -1.47 -0.08 31.08
CA LEU A 277 -2.28 -1.30 30.87
C LEU A 277 -1.54 -2.60 31.26
N GLY A 278 -0.26 -2.53 31.59
CA GLY A 278 0.56 -3.67 32.02
C GLY A 278 0.96 -4.63 30.89
N VAL A 279 0.67 -4.30 29.62
CA VAL A 279 1.08 -5.11 28.48
C VAL A 279 2.59 -4.96 28.24
N PRO A 280 3.35 -6.06 28.09
CA PRO A 280 4.77 -5.98 27.76
C PRO A 280 4.99 -5.28 26.41
N THR A 281 5.76 -4.19 26.40
CA THR A 281 6.12 -3.44 25.18
C THR A 281 6.85 -4.31 24.16
N ARG A 282 7.62 -5.30 24.61
CA ARG A 282 8.29 -6.31 23.77
C ARG A 282 7.30 -7.17 22.98
N LEU A 283 6.14 -7.51 23.56
CA LEU A 283 5.11 -8.27 22.84
C LEU A 283 4.55 -7.43 21.70
N PHE A 284 4.27 -6.15 21.97
CA PHE A 284 3.80 -5.22 20.95
C PHE A 284 4.84 -4.99 19.84
N ALA A 285 6.12 -4.90 20.20
CA ALA A 285 7.21 -4.82 19.24
C ALA A 285 7.20 -6.01 18.25
N VAL A 286 6.99 -7.23 18.75
CA VAL A 286 6.89 -8.43 17.90
C VAL A 286 5.67 -8.35 16.96
N ILE A 287 4.51 -7.91 17.46
CA ILE A 287 3.30 -7.73 16.63
C ILE A 287 3.57 -6.72 15.50
N ALA A 288 4.17 -5.58 15.82
CA ALA A 288 4.52 -4.57 14.83
C ALA A 288 5.55 -5.10 13.80
N LEU A 289 6.57 -5.85 14.24
CA LEU A 289 7.55 -6.45 13.32
C LEU A 289 6.93 -7.50 12.40
N ILE A 290 5.96 -8.28 12.88
CA ILE A 290 5.18 -9.21 12.04
C ILE A 290 4.39 -8.43 11.00
N ALA A 291 3.74 -7.33 11.38
CA ALA A 291 3.00 -6.45 10.47
C ALA A 291 3.89 -5.90 9.34
N VAL A 292 5.06 -5.36 9.72
CA VAL A 292 6.04 -4.82 8.77
C VAL A 292 6.59 -5.93 7.86
N ALA A 293 6.88 -7.11 8.41
CA ALA A 293 7.37 -8.26 7.66
C ALA A 293 6.36 -8.74 6.62
N ASN A 294 5.09 -8.86 7.00
CA ASN A 294 4.00 -9.25 6.10
C ASN A 294 3.85 -8.25 4.94
N GLY A 295 3.73 -6.96 5.25
CA GLY A 295 3.64 -5.91 4.22
C GLY A 295 4.84 -5.89 3.26
N THR A 296 6.06 -6.11 3.77
CA THR A 296 7.27 -6.15 2.93
C THR A 296 7.27 -7.37 2.01
N LEU A 297 6.81 -8.52 2.50
CA LEU A 297 6.72 -9.75 1.72
C LEU A 297 5.68 -9.61 0.60
N LEU A 298 4.48 -9.11 0.90
CA LEU A 298 3.41 -8.91 -0.08
C LEU A 298 3.80 -7.93 -1.18
N THR A 299 4.39 -6.79 -0.81
CA THR A 299 4.85 -5.77 -1.77
C THR A 299 5.98 -6.28 -2.68
N LEU A 300 6.95 -7.04 -2.15
CA LEU A 300 8.01 -7.64 -2.98
C LEU A 300 7.49 -8.77 -3.88
N ILE A 301 6.53 -9.57 -3.42
CA ILE A 301 5.86 -10.56 -4.28
C ILE A 301 5.15 -9.86 -5.43
N MET A 302 4.38 -8.79 -5.15
CA MET A 302 3.71 -8.00 -6.17
C MET A 302 4.71 -7.39 -7.16
N ALA A 303 5.75 -6.70 -6.67
CA ALA A 303 6.75 -6.03 -7.49
C ALA A 303 7.48 -7.02 -8.43
N SER A 304 7.96 -8.14 -7.90
CA SER A 304 8.68 -9.15 -8.69
C SER A 304 7.79 -9.81 -9.75
N ARG A 305 6.51 -10.07 -9.45
CA ARG A 305 5.53 -10.60 -10.43
C ARG A 305 5.18 -9.60 -11.51
N LEU A 306 5.03 -8.33 -11.13
CA LEU A 306 4.74 -7.25 -12.07
C LEU A 306 5.92 -7.03 -13.03
N ALA A 307 7.14 -6.95 -12.51
CA ALA A 307 8.36 -6.87 -13.32
C ALA A 307 8.50 -8.05 -14.29
N TYR A 308 8.21 -9.27 -13.84
CA TYR A 308 8.19 -10.47 -14.69
C TYR A 308 7.10 -10.40 -15.78
N GLY A 309 5.88 -9.99 -15.43
CA GLY A 309 4.78 -9.84 -16.38
C GLY A 309 5.09 -8.81 -17.47
N MET A 310 5.62 -7.65 -17.07
CA MET A 310 6.06 -6.61 -17.99
C MET A 310 7.20 -7.08 -18.90
N ALA A 311 8.15 -7.87 -18.39
CA ALA A 311 9.22 -8.43 -19.20
C ALA A 311 8.69 -9.44 -20.24
N ARG A 312 7.69 -10.25 -19.88
CA ARG A 312 7.02 -11.16 -20.82
C ARG A 312 6.25 -10.44 -21.92
N GLN A 313 5.70 -9.28 -21.62
CA GLN A 313 5.03 -8.42 -22.59
C GLN A 313 6.00 -7.59 -23.44
N GLY A 314 7.32 -7.78 -23.30
CA GLY A 314 8.35 -7.03 -24.03
C GLY A 314 8.50 -5.58 -23.56
N LEU A 315 7.93 -5.22 -22.41
CA LEU A 315 8.00 -3.86 -21.85
C LEU A 315 9.26 -3.62 -21.01
N LEU A 316 9.85 -4.70 -20.46
CA LEU A 316 11.10 -4.67 -19.68
C LEU A 316 12.12 -5.67 -20.23
N PRO A 317 13.42 -5.53 -19.92
CA PRO A 317 14.47 -6.40 -20.45
C PRO A 317 14.12 -7.89 -20.28
N PRO A 318 14.32 -8.73 -21.32
CA PRO A 318 13.89 -10.13 -21.31
C PRO A 318 14.56 -10.96 -20.20
N VAL A 319 15.70 -10.48 -19.68
CA VAL A 319 16.43 -11.08 -18.55
C VAL A 319 15.56 -11.11 -17.28
N LEU A 320 14.71 -10.10 -17.05
CA LEU A 320 13.75 -10.06 -15.94
C LEU A 320 12.63 -11.09 -16.10
N GLY A 321 12.39 -11.58 -17.31
CA GLY A 321 11.47 -12.66 -17.63
C GLY A 321 12.00 -14.07 -17.32
N ARG A 322 13.24 -14.21 -16.81
CA ARG A 322 13.82 -15.53 -16.50
C ARG A 322 13.32 -16.07 -15.16
N VAL A 323 12.97 -17.36 -15.17
CA VAL A 323 12.49 -18.09 -13.99
C VAL A 323 13.50 -19.11 -13.48
N LEU A 324 13.46 -19.40 -12.18
CA LEU A 324 14.27 -20.42 -11.54
C LEU A 324 13.89 -21.83 -12.04
N PRO A 325 14.85 -22.68 -12.46
CA PRO A 325 14.57 -23.96 -13.14
C PRO A 325 13.68 -24.92 -12.35
N ARG A 326 13.86 -24.99 -11.02
CA ARG A 326 13.12 -25.93 -10.14
C ARG A 326 11.81 -25.38 -9.58
N ARG A 327 11.71 -24.06 -9.36
CA ARG A 327 10.59 -23.43 -8.63
C ARG A 327 9.66 -22.60 -9.51
N ARG A 328 10.06 -22.30 -10.75
CA ARG A 328 9.33 -21.43 -11.69
C ARG A 328 8.99 -20.04 -11.13
N THR A 329 9.76 -19.57 -10.15
CA THR A 329 9.69 -18.21 -9.59
C THR A 329 10.59 -17.27 -10.38
N PRO A 330 10.24 -15.98 -10.54
CA PRO A 330 10.99 -15.04 -11.37
C PRO A 330 12.27 -14.56 -10.65
N GLY A 331 13.28 -15.43 -10.55
CA GLY A 331 14.46 -15.23 -9.72
C GLY A 331 15.25 -13.95 -10.05
N VAL A 332 15.36 -13.59 -11.33
CA VAL A 332 16.08 -12.36 -11.72
C VAL A 332 15.29 -11.11 -11.37
N ALA A 333 13.96 -11.13 -11.56
CA ALA A 333 13.11 -10.03 -11.14
C ALA A 333 13.17 -9.82 -9.63
N ILE A 334 13.15 -10.90 -8.84
CA ILE A 334 13.28 -10.85 -7.39
C ILE A 334 14.62 -10.22 -7.00
N LEU A 335 15.74 -10.71 -7.55
CA LEU A 335 17.06 -10.16 -7.30
C LEU A 335 17.11 -8.65 -7.60
N ALA A 336 16.60 -8.24 -8.77
CA ALA A 336 16.58 -6.84 -9.17
C ALA A 336 15.73 -5.97 -8.24
N THR A 337 14.50 -6.40 -7.93
CA THR A 337 13.61 -5.64 -7.03
C THR A 337 14.16 -5.55 -5.61
N THR A 338 14.74 -6.64 -5.09
CA THR A 338 15.35 -6.65 -3.75
C THR A 338 16.62 -5.80 -3.71
N ALA A 339 17.47 -5.85 -4.75
CA ALA A 339 18.68 -5.02 -4.83
C ALA A 339 18.35 -3.53 -4.86
N VAL A 340 17.33 -3.14 -5.64
CA VAL A 340 16.86 -1.73 -5.68
C VAL A 340 16.25 -1.33 -4.33
N ALA A 341 15.45 -2.19 -3.70
CA ALA A 341 14.90 -1.91 -2.37
C ALA A 341 16.00 -1.73 -1.31
N ILE A 342 17.05 -2.57 -1.35
CA ILE A 342 18.23 -2.43 -0.48
C ILE A 342 18.89 -1.08 -0.73
N ALA A 343 19.22 -0.74 -1.97
CA ALA A 343 19.87 0.52 -2.31
C ALA A 343 19.05 1.73 -1.81
N LEU A 344 17.73 1.73 -2.05
CA LEU A 344 16.83 2.79 -1.58
C LEU A 344 16.77 2.89 -0.05
N SER A 345 16.85 1.76 0.67
CA SER A 345 16.84 1.75 2.14
C SER A 345 18.08 2.41 2.76
N PHE A 346 19.21 2.46 2.04
CA PHE A 346 20.44 3.10 2.50
C PHE A 346 20.54 4.59 2.12
N THR A 347 19.85 5.01 1.05
CA THR A 347 19.96 6.39 0.52
C THR A 347 18.84 7.31 0.97
N SER A 348 17.79 6.78 1.60
CA SER A 348 16.54 7.52 1.85
C SER A 348 15.96 7.23 3.23
N THR A 349 15.22 8.20 3.76
CA THR A 349 14.47 8.09 5.00
C THR A 349 13.05 7.57 4.75
N LEU A 350 12.42 7.06 5.81
CA LEU A 350 11.07 6.46 5.74
C LEU A 350 10.03 7.43 5.16
N ASP A 351 10.04 8.69 5.59
CA ASP A 351 9.11 9.73 5.14
C ASP A 351 9.28 10.03 3.64
N VAL A 352 10.52 10.17 3.18
CA VAL A 352 10.85 10.36 1.76
C VAL A 352 10.41 9.17 0.90
N LEU A 353 10.64 7.96 1.39
CA LEU A 353 10.22 6.74 0.68
C LEU A 353 8.70 6.67 0.60
N ALA A 354 7.99 6.96 1.69
CA ALA A 354 6.54 7.01 1.73
C ALA A 354 5.96 8.06 0.77
N GLU A 355 6.52 9.27 0.74
CA GLU A 355 6.12 10.31 -0.21
C GLU A 355 6.34 9.90 -1.67
N THR A 356 7.47 9.24 -1.96
CA THR A 356 7.80 8.76 -3.30
C THR A 356 6.83 7.67 -3.75
N VAL A 357 6.46 6.76 -2.84
CA VAL A 357 5.43 5.73 -3.09
C VAL A 357 4.09 6.39 -3.41
N VAL A 358 3.67 7.34 -2.58
CA VAL A 358 2.41 8.07 -2.80
C VAL A 358 2.44 8.77 -4.15
N LEU A 359 3.51 9.51 -4.49
CA LEU A 359 3.61 10.21 -5.77
C LEU A 359 3.51 9.25 -6.98
N LEU A 360 4.19 8.10 -6.93
CA LEU A 360 4.11 7.09 -7.99
C LEU A 360 2.70 6.50 -8.10
N LEU A 361 2.03 6.24 -6.97
CA LEU A 361 0.66 5.75 -6.96
C LEU A 361 -0.35 6.81 -7.40
N LEU A 362 -0.11 8.10 -7.16
CA LEU A 362 -0.96 9.16 -7.68
C LEU A 362 -0.98 9.17 -9.21
N VAL A 363 0.14 8.86 -9.88
CA VAL A 363 0.16 8.66 -11.35
C VAL A 363 -0.76 7.50 -11.76
N VAL A 364 -0.70 6.39 -11.03
CA VAL A 364 -1.55 5.21 -11.23
C VAL A 364 -3.02 5.55 -11.00
N PHE A 365 -3.33 6.28 -9.93
CA PHE A 365 -4.69 6.67 -9.55
C PHE A 365 -5.28 7.69 -10.52
N ILE A 366 -4.50 8.66 -11.00
CA ILE A 366 -4.95 9.57 -12.07
C ILE A 366 -5.32 8.77 -13.32
N SER A 367 -4.47 7.83 -13.72
CA SER A 367 -4.77 6.96 -14.88
C SER A 367 -6.04 6.15 -14.65
N THR A 368 -6.21 5.54 -13.48
CA THR A 368 -7.41 4.75 -13.12
C THR A 368 -8.69 5.59 -13.12
N ASN A 369 -8.65 6.77 -12.50
CA ASN A 369 -9.82 7.66 -12.44
C ASN A 369 -10.20 8.21 -13.84
N LEU A 370 -9.21 8.54 -14.68
CA LEU A 370 -9.46 8.88 -16.09
C LEU A 370 -10.00 7.67 -16.86
N ALA A 371 -9.46 6.48 -16.63
CA ALA A 371 -9.92 5.25 -17.29
C ALA A 371 -11.39 4.95 -17.01
N VAL A 372 -11.87 5.14 -15.78
CA VAL A 372 -13.31 5.04 -15.46
C VAL A 372 -14.13 6.00 -16.29
N LEU A 373 -13.73 7.28 -16.36
CA LEU A 373 -14.49 8.30 -17.07
C LEU A 373 -14.57 8.02 -18.57
N VAL A 374 -13.46 7.56 -19.18
CA VAL A 374 -13.41 7.18 -20.59
C VAL A 374 -14.25 5.93 -20.85
N LEU A 375 -14.07 4.89 -20.04
CA LEU A 375 -14.74 3.60 -20.22
C LEU A 375 -16.20 3.63 -19.79
N LYS A 376 -16.68 4.69 -19.13
CA LYS A 376 -18.06 4.79 -18.65
C LYS A 376 -19.11 4.65 -19.75
N ARG A 377 -18.77 5.05 -20.97
CA ARG A 377 -19.64 4.95 -22.15
C ARG A 377 -19.74 3.54 -22.73
N GLU A 378 -18.79 2.66 -22.42
CA GLU A 378 -18.81 1.26 -22.89
C GLU A 378 -19.85 0.47 -22.07
N SER A 379 -20.81 -0.16 -22.75
CA SER A 379 -21.77 -1.06 -22.09
C SER A 379 -21.19 -2.47 -21.97
N VAL A 380 -21.43 -3.12 -20.83
CA VAL A 380 -21.17 -4.56 -20.62
C VAL A 380 -22.47 -5.25 -20.21
N ASP A 381 -22.66 -6.48 -20.67
CA ASP A 381 -23.93 -7.22 -20.50
C ASP A 381 -24.14 -7.80 -19.10
N HIS A 382 -23.13 -7.72 -18.22
CA HIS A 382 -23.21 -8.23 -16.86
C HIS A 382 -23.36 -7.11 -15.82
N PRO A 383 -23.99 -7.40 -14.66
CA PRO A 383 -24.06 -6.44 -13.57
C PRO A 383 -22.66 -6.08 -13.08
N HIS A 384 -22.46 -4.81 -12.75
CA HIS A 384 -21.22 -4.27 -12.18
C HIS A 384 -21.57 -3.07 -11.29
N PHE A 385 -20.64 -2.70 -10.42
CA PHE A 385 -20.76 -1.50 -9.60
C PHE A 385 -20.62 -0.27 -10.49
N ARG A 386 -21.49 0.73 -10.32
CA ARG A 386 -21.45 1.99 -11.09
C ARG A 386 -21.28 3.16 -10.14
N VAL A 387 -20.20 3.91 -10.32
CA VAL A 387 -19.94 5.12 -9.57
C VAL A 387 -20.50 6.33 -10.33
N HIS A 388 -21.04 7.31 -9.59
CA HIS A 388 -21.43 8.58 -10.19
C HIS A 388 -20.18 9.34 -10.66
N TRP A 389 -20.25 10.09 -11.78
CA TRP A 389 -19.07 10.72 -12.40
C TRP A 389 -18.39 11.77 -11.52
N ILE A 390 -19.11 12.32 -10.53
CA ILE A 390 -18.59 13.25 -9.53
C ILE A 390 -17.44 12.61 -8.73
N PHE A 391 -17.53 11.33 -8.37
CA PHE A 391 -16.51 10.69 -7.53
C PHE A 391 -15.14 10.56 -8.24
N PRO A 392 -15.03 10.02 -9.48
CA PRO A 392 -13.76 10.03 -10.21
C PRO A 392 -13.20 11.45 -10.46
N VAL A 393 -14.06 12.45 -10.67
CA VAL A 393 -13.61 13.85 -10.86
C VAL A 393 -13.04 14.42 -9.56
N LEU A 394 -13.71 14.19 -8.43
CA LEU A 394 -13.18 14.57 -7.12
C LEU A 394 -11.89 13.81 -6.79
N ALA A 395 -11.79 12.53 -7.18
CA ALA A 395 -10.57 11.73 -7.03
C ALA A 395 -9.41 12.30 -7.86
N LEU A 396 -9.67 12.78 -9.08
CA LEU A 396 -8.66 13.46 -9.90
C LEU A 396 -8.22 14.78 -9.26
N ALA A 397 -9.18 15.56 -8.75
CA ALA A 397 -8.88 16.81 -8.05
C ALA A 397 -8.05 16.56 -6.78
N SER A 398 -8.37 15.53 -5.99
CA SER A 398 -7.59 15.18 -4.80
C SER A 398 -6.19 14.67 -5.18
N CYS A 399 -6.06 13.86 -6.24
CA CYS A 399 -4.76 13.42 -6.73
C CYS A 399 -3.89 14.59 -7.19
N ALA A 400 -4.47 15.54 -7.94
CA ALA A 400 -3.77 16.74 -8.38
C ALA A 400 -3.34 17.62 -7.20
N LEU A 401 -4.22 17.79 -6.21
CA LEU A 401 -3.94 18.55 -4.98
C LEU A 401 -2.79 17.93 -4.16
N LEU A 402 -2.80 16.61 -3.99
CA LEU A 402 -1.72 15.89 -3.30
C LEU A 402 -0.42 15.97 -4.10
N MET A 403 -0.49 15.77 -5.41
CA MET A 403 0.67 15.82 -6.30
C MET A 403 1.32 17.22 -6.34
N ALA A 404 0.53 18.29 -6.26
CA ALA A 404 1.02 19.67 -6.22
C ALA A 404 1.76 20.04 -4.92
N GLN A 405 1.52 19.32 -3.83
CA GLN A 405 2.16 19.56 -2.53
C GLN A 405 3.46 18.76 -2.33
N GLN A 406 3.79 17.88 -3.26
CA GLN A 406 5.00 17.07 -3.18
C GLN A 406 6.25 17.93 -3.37
N GLY A 407 7.27 17.70 -2.54
CA GLY A 407 8.54 18.42 -2.61
C GLY A 407 9.30 18.13 -3.91
N GLY A 408 10.12 19.11 -4.35
CA GLY A 408 10.92 18.98 -5.58
C GLY A 408 11.89 17.79 -5.56
N ALA A 409 12.41 17.42 -4.38
CA ALA A 409 13.26 16.24 -4.23
C ALA A 409 12.49 14.93 -4.48
N THR A 410 11.22 14.85 -4.04
CA THR A 410 10.35 13.69 -4.27
C THR A 410 9.99 13.58 -5.76
N TRP A 411 9.71 14.72 -6.40
CA TRP A 411 9.54 14.80 -7.86
C TRP A 411 10.77 14.34 -8.63
N LEU A 412 11.96 14.79 -8.22
CA LEU A 412 13.21 14.39 -8.86
C LEU A 412 13.42 12.88 -8.74
N ARG A 413 13.20 12.29 -7.56
CA ARG A 413 13.34 10.83 -7.35
C ARG A 413 12.34 10.04 -8.18
N ALA A 414 11.06 10.38 -8.12
CA ALA A 414 10.03 9.72 -8.91
C ALA A 414 10.33 9.88 -10.42
N GLY A 415 10.71 11.08 -10.85
CA GLY A 415 11.12 11.37 -12.22
C GLY A 415 12.33 10.54 -12.67
N LEU A 416 13.36 10.41 -11.83
CA LEU A 416 14.52 9.56 -12.11
C LEU A 416 14.13 8.08 -12.22
N MET A 417 13.26 7.58 -11.34
CA MET A 417 12.75 6.20 -11.43
C MET A 417 11.97 5.99 -12.74
N LEU A 418 11.04 6.89 -13.08
CA LEU A 418 10.27 6.83 -14.32
C LEU A 418 11.19 6.97 -15.55
N LEU A 419 12.24 7.77 -15.48
CA LEU A 419 13.24 7.91 -16.53
C LEU A 419 14.04 6.62 -16.71
N VAL A 420 14.45 5.96 -15.62
CA VAL A 420 15.06 4.62 -15.70
C VAL A 420 14.10 3.64 -16.37
N GLY A 421 12.81 3.66 -16.02
CA GLY A 421 11.78 2.88 -16.70
C GLY A 421 11.70 3.19 -18.20
N GLY A 422 11.64 4.47 -18.56
CA GLY A 422 11.60 4.92 -19.95
C GLY A 422 12.84 4.50 -20.76
N VAL A 423 14.03 4.57 -20.16
CA VAL A 423 15.28 4.09 -20.78
C VAL A 423 15.23 2.59 -20.96
N LEU A 424 14.81 1.82 -19.95
CA LEU A 424 14.66 0.36 -20.06
C LEU A 424 13.67 -0.02 -21.15
N TYR A 425 12.56 0.71 -21.27
CA TYR A 425 11.56 0.53 -22.32
C TYR A 425 12.07 0.88 -23.73
N GLY A 426 12.87 1.94 -23.84
CA GLY A 426 13.52 2.33 -25.09
C GLY A 426 14.52 1.27 -25.54
N LEU A 427 15.38 0.80 -24.62
CA LEU A 427 16.38 -0.23 -24.89
C LEU A 427 15.75 -1.57 -25.30
N THR A 428 14.64 -1.98 -24.69
CA THR A 428 13.94 -3.20 -25.10
C THR A 428 13.33 -3.10 -26.49
N ARG A 429 12.76 -1.94 -26.85
CA ARG A 429 12.25 -1.72 -28.20
C ARG A 429 13.35 -1.69 -29.25
N LEU A 430 14.49 -1.06 -28.94
CA LEU A 430 15.66 -1.03 -29.82
C LEU A 430 16.29 -2.41 -30.01
N ALA A 431 16.26 -3.26 -28.98
CA ALA A 431 16.75 -4.64 -29.02
C ALA A 431 15.84 -5.60 -29.82
N GLY A 432 14.74 -5.11 -30.43
CA GLY A 432 13.93 -5.88 -31.37
C GLY A 432 13.13 -7.04 -30.75
N THR A 433 12.98 -7.10 -29.42
CA THR A 433 12.14 -8.12 -28.78
C THR A 433 10.68 -7.83 -29.09
N ARG A 434 10.16 -8.42 -30.17
CA ARG A 434 8.71 -8.48 -30.41
C ARG A 434 8.05 -9.13 -29.18
N PRO A 435 6.88 -8.63 -28.73
CA PRO A 435 6.13 -9.30 -27.67
C PRO A 435 5.92 -10.75 -28.07
N ALA A 436 6.25 -11.69 -27.18
CA ALA A 436 5.92 -13.10 -27.40
C ALA A 436 4.40 -13.19 -27.50
N GLU A 437 3.88 -13.62 -28.65
CA GLU A 437 2.47 -13.93 -28.82
C GLU A 437 2.06 -14.93 -27.73
N ALA A 438 1.00 -14.57 -27.00
CA ALA A 438 0.47 -15.32 -25.87
C ALA A 438 -0.29 -16.56 -26.31
#